data_AF-A0A6A4ZDZ4-F1
#
_entry.id   AF-A0A6A4ZDZ4-F1
#
_cell.length_a   1.000
_cell.length_b   1.000
_cell.length_c   1.000
_cell.angle_alpha   90.00
_cell.angle_beta   90.00
_cell.angle_gamma   90.00
#
_symmetry.space_group_name_H-M   'P 1'
#
loop_
_entity.id
_entity.type
_entity.pdbx_description
1 polymer ?
#
loop_
_entity_poly.entity_id
_entity_poly.type
_entity_poly.pdbx_seq_one_letter_code
_entity_poly.pdbx_strand_id
1 'polypeptide(L)'
;VFFVYGIGALSNASLKDYAGGVENAFVGGLSQLFTTLPQAAWFYSGIESLNTLANDVANPQKTIPKSQVYCMYTLLGTSWCIYLVSISLPPGAVNLPSQMAVTNGGFTAMFNVTATQATLVTLPAAVSAIPGFALTSSNILAALADSKLLPEALAHLHPVYKTPDRALVCVAVVAFAMCFPVLHLPNFGQTIYNVCMIFGFSAYIAQCLGYLYLHRHHATLDRQYTSPAGPAGAIYAIVVFATSLTSLLFAQGDGYVYVSVSGAILLVLTVYYHVYAKQRQAFSADERTQLFFAHVAKHVHAKSKAPVPSLPSVYKQRVSSTTAGNSIFQSVVPVASQPRVANNRIRSVHVKAAIAYTDRDSQDGGS
;
A
#
# COMPACT_ATOMS: atom_id res chain seq x y z
N VAL A 1 -18.15 17.19 -9.53
CA VAL A 1 -17.76 18.47 -8.90
C VAL A 1 -16.47 19.01 -9.52
N PHE A 2 -15.31 18.38 -9.32
CA PHE A 2 -14.03 18.94 -9.81
C PHE A 2 -13.92 19.11 -11.32
N PHE A 3 -14.51 18.21 -12.12
CA PHE A 3 -14.57 18.38 -13.58
C PHE A 3 -15.40 19.62 -13.99
N VAL A 4 -16.56 19.81 -13.35
CA VAL A 4 -17.43 20.97 -13.56
C VAL A 4 -16.71 22.26 -13.15
N TYR A 5 -16.00 22.22 -12.01
CA TYR A 5 -15.16 23.32 -11.55
C TYR A 5 -14.07 23.67 -12.56
N GLY A 6 -13.28 22.68 -12.99
CA GLY A 6 -12.12 22.90 -13.86
C GLY A 6 -12.49 23.48 -15.22
N ILE A 7 -13.61 23.05 -15.82
CA ILE A 7 -14.05 23.56 -17.13
C ILE A 7 -14.83 24.86 -16.97
N GLY A 8 -15.80 24.89 -16.05
CA GLY A 8 -16.73 25.98 -15.95
C GLY A 8 -16.14 27.25 -15.32
N ALA A 9 -15.14 27.11 -14.46
CA ALA A 9 -14.45 28.26 -13.89
C ALA A 9 -13.32 28.80 -14.79
N LEU A 10 -12.92 28.05 -15.83
CA LEU A 10 -11.83 28.43 -16.75
C LEU A 10 -12.16 29.71 -17.53
N SER A 11 -13.43 29.94 -17.84
CA SER A 11 -13.89 31.15 -18.54
C SER A 11 -13.64 32.45 -17.77
N ASN A 12 -13.50 32.36 -16.44
CA ASN A 12 -13.25 33.49 -15.54
C ASN A 12 -11.79 33.54 -15.04
N ALA A 13 -10.95 32.60 -15.48
CA ALA A 13 -9.60 32.43 -14.97
C ALA A 13 -8.62 33.43 -15.61
N SER A 14 -7.88 34.17 -14.77
CA SER A 14 -6.80 35.06 -15.19
C SER A 14 -5.59 34.94 -14.27
N LEU A 15 -4.53 34.23 -14.71
CA LEU A 15 -3.29 34.18 -13.94
C LEU A 15 -2.65 35.57 -13.78
N LYS A 16 -2.79 36.44 -14.78
CA LYS A 16 -2.20 37.77 -14.75
C LYS A 16 -2.73 38.59 -13.58
N ASP A 17 -4.02 38.45 -13.28
CA ASP A 17 -4.69 39.27 -12.28
C ASP A 17 -4.64 38.63 -10.88
N TYR A 18 -4.61 37.30 -10.78
CA TYR A 18 -4.82 36.58 -9.51
C TYR A 18 -3.62 35.77 -9.01
N ALA A 19 -2.61 35.49 -9.83
CA ALA A 19 -1.47 34.66 -9.42
C ALA A 19 -0.47 35.38 -8.49
N GLY A 20 -0.65 36.69 -8.23
CA GLY A 20 0.22 37.47 -7.35
C GLY A 20 1.53 37.96 -7.98
N GLY A 21 1.71 37.82 -9.30
CA GLY A 21 2.87 38.35 -10.02
C GLY A 21 4.20 37.66 -9.71
N VAL A 22 5.30 38.21 -10.25
CA VAL A 22 6.66 37.62 -10.14
C VAL A 22 7.20 37.67 -8.71
N GLU A 23 6.78 38.66 -7.93
CA GLU A 23 7.15 38.83 -6.52
C GLU A 23 6.67 37.68 -5.63
N ASN A 24 5.55 37.04 -5.99
CA ASN A 24 5.00 35.89 -5.28
C ASN A 24 5.33 34.54 -5.95
N ALA A 25 6.22 34.52 -6.95
CA ALA A 25 6.63 33.29 -7.61
C ALA A 25 7.42 32.36 -6.67
N PHE A 26 8.15 32.91 -5.70
CA PHE A 26 8.89 32.17 -4.68
C PHE A 26 8.66 32.78 -3.30
N VAL A 27 7.84 32.11 -2.49
CA VAL A 27 7.54 32.52 -1.12
C VAL A 27 8.19 31.54 -0.14
N GLY A 28 8.87 32.05 0.89
CA GLY A 28 9.27 31.24 2.05
C GLY A 28 10.55 30.40 1.95
N GLY A 29 11.16 30.34 0.78
CA GLY A 29 12.42 29.62 0.54
C GLY A 29 12.36 28.14 0.92
N LEU A 30 13.55 27.54 1.13
CA LEU A 30 13.67 26.10 1.43
C LEU A 30 13.07 25.71 2.78
N SER A 31 13.04 26.62 3.76
CA SER A 31 12.47 26.34 5.08
C SER A 31 10.96 26.13 5.00
N GLN A 32 10.22 26.99 4.29
CA GLN A 32 8.77 26.81 4.13
C GLN A 32 8.44 25.65 3.19
N LEU A 33 9.27 25.39 2.18
CA LEU A 33 9.15 24.17 1.40
C LEU A 33 9.20 22.95 2.33
N PHE A 34 10.20 22.88 3.20
CA PHE A 34 10.35 21.77 4.15
C PHE A 34 9.14 21.62 5.08
N THR A 35 8.59 22.71 5.63
CA THR A 35 7.43 22.63 6.53
C THR A 35 6.12 22.27 5.82
N THR A 36 5.98 22.58 4.53
CA THR A 36 4.75 22.33 3.75
C THR A 36 4.72 20.97 3.05
N LEU A 37 5.88 20.31 2.89
CA LEU A 37 6.00 18.98 2.29
C LEU A 37 5.00 17.94 2.83
N PRO A 38 4.77 17.81 4.15
CA PRO A 38 3.81 16.85 4.68
C PRO A 38 2.40 17.06 4.14
N GLN A 39 1.95 18.32 4.06
CA GLN A 39 0.63 18.70 3.57
C GLN A 39 0.50 18.50 2.07
N ALA A 40 1.56 18.76 1.31
CA ALA A 40 1.60 18.42 -0.11
C ALA A 40 1.51 16.91 -0.34
N ALA A 41 2.19 16.10 0.47
CA ALA A 41 2.16 14.64 0.36
C ALA A 41 0.78 14.06 0.73
N TRP A 42 0.10 14.63 1.73
CA TRP A 42 -1.26 14.20 2.10
C TRP A 42 -2.26 14.32 0.95
N PHE A 43 -2.08 15.30 0.07
CA PHE A 43 -2.94 15.46 -1.11
C PHE A 43 -2.96 14.26 -2.06
N TYR A 44 -1.91 13.42 -1.99
CA TYR A 44 -1.76 12.21 -2.79
C TYR A 44 -1.91 10.91 -1.97
N SER A 45 -2.25 11.03 -0.68
CA SER A 45 -2.51 9.90 0.20
C SER A 45 -3.88 9.29 -0.09
N GLY A 46 -3.99 7.97 0.06
CA GLY A 46 -5.21 7.21 -0.16
C GLY A 46 -5.15 6.24 -1.34
N ILE A 47 -4.15 6.34 -2.23
CA ILE A 47 -3.95 5.38 -3.34
C ILE A 47 -3.63 3.98 -2.81
N GLU A 48 -2.97 3.90 -1.66
CA GLU A 48 -2.66 2.67 -0.94
C GLU A 48 -3.90 1.89 -0.50
N SER A 49 -5.04 2.56 -0.39
CA SER A 49 -6.34 1.96 -0.06
C SER A 49 -6.68 0.82 -1.00
N LEU A 50 -6.30 0.92 -2.29
CA LEU A 50 -6.53 -0.12 -3.29
C LEU A 50 -5.92 -1.47 -2.93
N ASN A 51 -4.80 -1.48 -2.19
CA ASN A 51 -4.15 -2.72 -1.79
C ASN A 51 -5.00 -3.53 -0.80
N THR A 52 -5.86 -2.85 -0.03
CA THR A 52 -6.71 -3.48 0.98
C THR A 52 -7.91 -4.20 0.39
N LEU A 53 -8.19 -4.01 -0.91
CA LEU A 53 -9.25 -4.70 -1.65
C LEU A 53 -8.73 -5.91 -2.42
N ALA A 54 -7.54 -6.43 -2.10
CA ALA A 54 -6.96 -7.57 -2.80
C ALA A 54 -7.82 -8.84 -2.77
N ASN A 55 -8.65 -8.98 -1.74
CA ASN A 55 -9.56 -10.12 -1.59
C ASN A 55 -10.88 -9.92 -2.37
N ASP A 56 -11.22 -8.69 -2.72
CA ASP A 56 -12.51 -8.32 -3.34
C ASP A 56 -12.40 -8.08 -4.85
N VAL A 57 -11.18 -8.02 -5.38
CA VAL A 57 -10.90 -7.68 -6.78
C VAL A 57 -10.50 -8.92 -7.58
N ALA A 58 -11.08 -9.09 -8.76
CA ALA A 58 -10.68 -10.14 -9.69
C ALA A 58 -9.23 -9.95 -10.17
N ASN A 59 -8.43 -11.02 -10.08
CA ASN A 59 -7.01 -11.03 -10.47
C ASN A 59 -6.19 -9.88 -9.82
N PRO A 60 -6.11 -9.82 -8.47
CA PRO A 60 -5.56 -8.67 -7.75
C PRO A 60 -4.11 -8.36 -8.15
N GLN A 61 -3.33 -9.39 -8.48
CA GLN A 61 -1.93 -9.30 -8.90
C GLN A 61 -1.71 -8.49 -10.20
N LYS A 62 -2.73 -8.35 -11.05
CA LYS A 62 -2.69 -7.55 -12.28
C LYS A 62 -3.53 -6.29 -12.19
N THR A 63 -4.69 -6.38 -11.52
CA THR A 63 -5.65 -5.28 -11.45
C THR A 63 -5.16 -4.17 -10.53
N ILE A 64 -4.67 -4.48 -9.33
CA ILE A 64 -4.23 -3.46 -8.36
C ILE A 64 -3.08 -2.60 -8.90
N PRO A 65 -1.99 -3.16 -9.45
CA PRO A 65 -0.89 -2.32 -9.94
C PRO A 65 -1.32 -1.39 -11.09
N LYS A 66 -2.17 -1.88 -12.00
CA LYS A 66 -2.72 -1.06 -13.09
C LYS A 66 -3.60 0.05 -12.54
N SER A 67 -4.52 -0.28 -11.63
CA SER A 67 -5.42 0.69 -11.00
C SER A 67 -4.66 1.78 -10.24
N GLN A 68 -3.57 1.43 -9.54
CA GLN A 68 -2.72 2.41 -8.86
C GLN A 68 -2.06 3.39 -9.84
N VAL A 69 -1.56 2.91 -10.98
CA VAL A 69 -0.98 3.77 -12.01
C VAL A 69 -2.01 4.70 -12.62
N TYR A 70 -3.20 4.19 -12.98
CA TYR A 70 -4.29 5.04 -13.49
C TYR A 70 -4.76 6.05 -12.44
N CYS A 71 -4.89 5.62 -11.18
CA CYS A 71 -5.25 6.49 -10.07
C CYS A 71 -4.25 7.64 -9.94
N MET A 72 -2.94 7.33 -9.94
CA MET A 72 -1.89 8.35 -9.89
C MET A 72 -1.99 9.37 -11.04
N TYR A 73 -2.18 8.92 -12.29
CA TYR A 73 -2.32 9.84 -13.41
C TYR A 73 -3.57 10.71 -13.33
N THR A 74 -4.71 10.13 -12.93
CA THR A 74 -5.94 10.91 -12.76
C THR A 74 -5.83 11.91 -11.61
N LEU A 75 -5.17 11.53 -10.52
CA LEU A 75 -4.94 12.40 -9.37
C LEU A 75 -3.99 13.55 -9.72
N LEU A 76 -2.90 13.27 -10.44
CA LEU A 76 -1.98 14.30 -10.95
C LEU A 76 -2.66 15.25 -11.93
N GLY A 77 -3.45 14.74 -12.88
CA GLY A 77 -4.14 15.58 -13.85
C GLY A 77 -5.20 16.48 -13.19
N THR A 78 -5.99 15.91 -12.28
CA THR A 78 -7.03 16.67 -11.56
C THR A 78 -6.43 17.63 -10.54
N SER A 79 -5.35 17.27 -9.83
CA SER A 79 -4.67 18.16 -8.89
C SER A 79 -4.12 19.40 -9.58
N TRP A 80 -3.41 19.21 -10.69
CA TRP A 80 -2.87 20.32 -11.48
C TRP A 80 -3.98 21.21 -12.04
N CYS A 81 -5.05 20.61 -12.57
CA CYS A 81 -6.21 21.36 -13.04
C CYS A 81 -6.82 22.22 -11.93
N ILE A 82 -7.13 21.64 -10.77
CA ILE A 82 -7.71 22.37 -9.65
C ILE A 82 -6.75 23.45 -9.16
N TYR A 83 -5.46 23.15 -9.01
CA TYR A 83 -4.45 24.10 -8.56
C TYR A 83 -4.38 25.32 -9.49
N LEU A 84 -4.17 25.08 -10.79
CA LEU A 84 -4.05 26.16 -11.79
C LEU A 84 -5.32 27.00 -11.89
N VAL A 85 -6.49 26.37 -11.84
CA VAL A 85 -7.76 27.10 -11.87
C VAL A 85 -7.95 27.92 -10.60
N SER A 86 -7.67 27.35 -9.42
CA SER A 86 -7.89 28.02 -8.13
C SER A 86 -7.00 29.25 -7.94
N ILE A 87 -5.73 29.20 -8.35
CA ILE A 87 -4.83 30.37 -8.27
C ILE A 87 -5.18 31.47 -9.29
N SER A 88 -5.94 31.13 -10.32
CA SER A 88 -6.32 32.03 -11.42
C SER A 88 -7.65 32.73 -11.18
N LEU A 89 -8.23 32.61 -9.99
CA LEU A 89 -9.56 33.11 -9.65
C LEU A 89 -9.52 33.90 -8.34
N PRO A 90 -10.49 34.79 -8.08
CA PRO A 90 -10.65 35.42 -6.77
C PRO A 90 -10.75 34.35 -5.67
N PRO A 91 -10.11 34.52 -4.50
CA PRO A 91 -9.43 35.73 -4.00
C PRO A 91 -7.94 35.84 -4.39
N GLY A 92 -7.45 35.00 -5.29
CA GLY A 92 -6.05 34.95 -5.73
C GLY A 92 -5.14 34.06 -4.88
N ALA A 93 -3.97 33.71 -5.41
CA ALA A 93 -3.07 32.71 -4.84
C ALA A 93 -2.64 33.03 -3.39
N VAL A 94 -2.44 34.30 -3.07
CA VAL A 94 -2.01 34.76 -1.74
C VAL A 94 -3.08 34.54 -0.67
N ASN A 95 -4.35 34.78 -1.01
CA ASN A 95 -5.47 34.67 -0.07
C ASN A 95 -6.13 33.30 -0.11
N LEU A 96 -5.82 32.46 -1.11
CA LEU A 96 -6.42 31.13 -1.27
C LEU A 96 -6.26 30.23 -0.03
N PRO A 97 -5.12 30.21 0.70
CA PRO A 97 -4.96 29.40 1.91
C PRO A 97 -5.92 29.77 3.04
N SER A 98 -6.48 31.00 3.05
CA SER A 98 -7.47 31.45 4.04
C SER A 98 -8.89 30.97 3.74
N GLN A 99 -9.12 30.39 2.55
CA GLN A 99 -10.46 30.00 2.11
C GLN A 99 -10.84 28.63 2.63
N MET A 100 -12.11 28.47 3.00
CA MET A 100 -12.62 27.20 3.52
C MET A 100 -12.63 26.08 2.48
N ALA A 101 -12.92 26.42 1.22
CA ALA A 101 -12.79 25.49 0.10
C ALA A 101 -12.12 26.21 -1.06
N VAL A 102 -11.07 25.60 -1.59
CA VAL A 102 -10.28 26.15 -2.72
C VAL A 102 -11.12 26.37 -3.98
N THR A 103 -12.22 25.62 -4.11
CA THR A 103 -13.17 25.71 -5.23
C THR A 103 -14.17 26.86 -5.10
N ASN A 104 -14.23 27.55 -3.96
CA ASN A 104 -15.25 28.58 -3.74
C ASN A 104 -15.17 29.69 -4.79
N GLY A 105 -13.98 30.23 -5.04
CA GLY A 105 -13.79 31.32 -6.02
C GLY A 105 -14.35 31.04 -7.41
N GLY A 106 -14.15 29.81 -7.90
CA GLY A 106 -14.67 29.43 -9.22
C GLY A 106 -16.16 29.16 -9.22
N PHE A 107 -16.71 28.56 -8.16
CA PHE A 107 -18.16 28.36 -8.09
C PHE A 107 -18.92 29.66 -7.85
N THR A 108 -18.38 30.60 -7.07
CA THR A 108 -18.97 31.93 -6.91
C THR A 108 -18.96 32.69 -8.23
N ALA A 109 -17.86 32.64 -9.00
CA ALA A 109 -17.77 33.28 -10.30
C ALA A 109 -18.70 32.64 -11.35
N MET A 110 -18.81 31.31 -11.34
CA MET A 110 -19.58 30.56 -12.34
C MET A 110 -21.09 30.63 -12.13
N PHE A 111 -21.55 30.52 -10.88
CA PHE A 111 -22.97 30.48 -10.55
C PHE A 111 -23.52 31.81 -10.02
N ASN A 112 -22.66 32.82 -9.85
CA ASN A 112 -23.01 34.10 -9.22
C ASN A 112 -23.68 33.90 -7.84
N VAL A 113 -23.09 33.01 -7.03
CA VAL A 113 -23.59 32.62 -5.71
C VAL A 113 -22.67 33.11 -4.61
N THR A 114 -23.18 33.12 -3.37
CA THR A 114 -22.36 33.42 -2.19
C THR A 114 -21.33 32.31 -1.91
N ALA A 115 -20.26 32.63 -1.19
CA ALA A 115 -19.23 31.65 -0.80
C ALA A 115 -19.80 30.47 0.00
N THR A 116 -20.83 30.70 0.82
CA THR A 116 -21.53 29.65 1.57
C THR A 116 -22.23 28.67 0.63
N GLN A 117 -22.93 29.17 -0.39
CA GLN A 117 -23.58 28.34 -1.41
C GLN A 117 -22.55 27.59 -2.27
N ALA A 118 -21.44 28.23 -2.65
CA ALA A 118 -20.34 27.58 -3.35
C ALA A 118 -19.71 26.44 -2.55
N THR A 119 -19.64 26.60 -1.22
CA THR A 119 -19.17 25.53 -0.32
C THR A 119 -20.12 24.34 -0.35
N LEU A 120 -21.45 24.55 -0.37
CA LEU A 120 -22.43 23.47 -0.51
C LEU A 120 -22.27 22.67 -1.80
N VAL A 121 -21.91 23.31 -2.91
CA VAL A 121 -21.62 22.64 -4.20
C VAL A 121 -20.37 21.76 -4.11
N THR A 122 -19.43 22.11 -3.24
CA THR A 122 -18.18 21.35 -3.02
C THR A 122 -18.38 20.14 -2.09
N LEU A 123 -19.35 20.20 -1.18
CA LEU A 123 -19.58 19.15 -0.18
C LEU A 123 -19.68 17.72 -0.72
N PRO A 124 -20.38 17.42 -1.84
CA PRO A 124 -20.45 16.07 -2.36
C PRO A 124 -19.07 15.48 -2.71
N ALA A 125 -18.11 16.32 -3.13
CA ALA A 125 -16.75 15.87 -3.38
C ALA A 125 -16.05 15.45 -2.08
N ALA A 126 -16.20 16.23 -1.01
CA ALA A 126 -15.63 15.92 0.29
C ALA A 126 -16.22 14.63 0.89
N VAL A 127 -17.55 14.46 0.78
CA VAL A 127 -18.26 13.27 1.31
C VAL A 127 -17.92 12.00 0.52
N SER A 128 -17.61 12.12 -0.77
CA SER A 128 -17.35 10.95 -1.64
C SER A 128 -16.19 10.06 -1.20
N ALA A 129 -15.22 10.60 -0.47
CA ALA A 129 -14.05 9.85 0.00
C ALA A 129 -14.36 8.96 1.22
N ILE A 130 -15.40 9.29 1.99
CA ILE A 130 -15.71 8.65 3.27
C ILE A 130 -15.93 7.14 3.15
N PRO A 131 -16.75 6.63 2.19
CA PRO A 131 -16.98 5.19 2.07
C PRO A 131 -15.70 4.42 1.72
N GLY A 132 -14.83 5.00 0.90
CA GLY A 132 -13.56 4.39 0.50
C GLY A 132 -12.63 4.19 1.69
N PHE A 133 -12.40 5.26 2.47
CA PHE A 133 -11.58 5.18 3.67
C PHE A 133 -12.19 4.31 4.77
N ALA A 134 -13.52 4.30 4.91
CA ALA A 134 -14.21 3.44 5.86
C ALA A 134 -13.97 1.95 5.53
N LEU A 135 -14.14 1.57 4.26
CA LEU A 135 -13.88 0.21 3.80
C LEU A 135 -12.42 -0.20 4.01
N THR A 136 -11.48 0.65 3.56
CA THR A 136 -10.04 0.39 3.71
C THR A 136 -9.61 0.23 5.17
N SER A 137 -10.06 1.13 6.04
CA SER A 137 -9.74 1.05 7.47
C SER A 137 -10.32 -0.21 8.10
N SER A 138 -11.55 -0.59 7.72
CA SER A 138 -12.19 -1.81 8.20
C SER A 138 -11.49 -3.09 7.73
N ASN A 139 -11.01 -3.13 6.47
CA ASN A 139 -10.25 -4.25 5.92
C ASN A 139 -8.90 -4.40 6.63
N ILE A 140 -8.20 -3.30 6.93
CA ILE A 140 -6.96 -3.33 7.71
C ILE A 140 -7.23 -3.86 9.12
N LEU A 141 -8.28 -3.38 9.78
CA LEU A 141 -8.63 -3.78 11.14
C LEU A 141 -9.02 -5.27 11.21
N ALA A 142 -9.79 -5.75 10.24
CA ALA A 142 -10.16 -7.16 10.12
C ALA A 142 -8.95 -8.05 9.83
N ALA A 143 -8.03 -7.63 8.96
CA ALA A 143 -6.79 -8.37 8.69
C ALA A 143 -5.91 -8.49 9.95
N LEU A 144 -5.79 -7.42 10.74
CA LEU A 144 -5.08 -7.47 12.02
C LEU A 144 -5.76 -8.41 13.03
N ALA A 145 -7.09 -8.43 13.05
CA ALA A 145 -7.86 -9.34 13.89
C ALA A 145 -7.72 -10.81 13.47
N ASP A 146 -7.65 -11.08 12.16
CA ASP A 146 -7.42 -12.43 11.61
C ASP A 146 -6.03 -12.97 12.00
N SER A 147 -5.02 -12.10 12.08
CA SER A 147 -3.70 -12.42 12.64
C SER A 147 -3.64 -12.46 14.18
N LYS A 148 -4.80 -12.34 14.86
CA LYS A 148 -4.92 -12.30 16.33
C LYS A 148 -4.15 -11.17 17.01
N LEU A 149 -3.85 -10.09 16.28
CA LEU A 149 -3.25 -8.88 16.84
C LEU A 149 -4.31 -7.99 17.52
N LEU A 150 -5.58 -8.16 17.13
CA LEU A 150 -6.75 -7.51 17.69
C LEU A 150 -7.80 -8.55 18.11
N PRO A 151 -8.87 -8.15 18.84
CA PRO A 151 -9.95 -9.07 19.17
C PRO A 151 -10.54 -9.76 17.94
N GLU A 152 -10.57 -11.09 17.95
CA GLU A 152 -11.03 -11.95 16.84
C GLU A 152 -12.45 -11.62 16.38
N ALA A 153 -13.27 -11.07 17.26
CA ALA A 153 -14.61 -10.57 16.91
C ALA A 153 -14.59 -9.56 15.75
N LEU A 154 -13.52 -8.79 15.55
CA LEU A 154 -13.39 -7.82 14.45
C LEU A 154 -13.08 -8.46 13.10
N ALA A 155 -12.62 -9.71 13.06
CA ALA A 155 -12.38 -10.45 11.82
C ALA A 155 -13.66 -11.04 11.20
N HIS A 156 -14.80 -10.88 11.88
CA HIS A 156 -16.09 -11.38 11.38
C HIS A 156 -16.45 -10.72 10.05
N LEU A 157 -16.84 -11.56 9.08
CA LEU A 157 -17.34 -11.13 7.78
C LEU A 157 -18.85 -11.34 7.72
N HIS A 158 -19.56 -10.36 7.17
CA HIS A 158 -21.01 -10.44 6.98
C HIS A 158 -21.36 -11.64 6.07
N PRO A 159 -22.35 -12.48 6.42
CA PRO A 159 -22.60 -13.75 5.72
C PRO A 159 -22.93 -13.57 4.23
N VAL A 160 -23.68 -12.51 3.90
CA VAL A 160 -24.10 -12.16 2.52
C VAL A 160 -23.05 -11.31 1.79
N TYR A 161 -22.75 -10.11 2.30
CA TYR A 161 -21.87 -9.14 1.65
C TYR A 161 -20.37 -9.44 1.74
N LYS A 162 -19.95 -10.37 2.61
CA LYS A 162 -18.54 -10.71 2.88
C LYS A 162 -17.66 -9.52 3.29
N THR A 163 -18.26 -8.44 3.77
CA THR A 163 -17.57 -7.26 4.30
C THR A 163 -17.32 -7.39 5.80
N PRO A 164 -16.25 -6.80 6.35
CA PRO A 164 -15.96 -6.87 7.77
C PRO A 164 -16.87 -5.90 8.56
N ASP A 165 -18.10 -6.32 8.79
CA ASP A 165 -19.18 -5.52 9.38
C ASP A 165 -18.84 -4.98 10.76
N ARG A 166 -18.31 -5.82 11.65
CA ARG A 166 -17.92 -5.41 13.01
C ARG A 166 -16.75 -4.44 13.02
N ALA A 167 -15.77 -4.65 12.14
CA ALA A 167 -14.66 -3.71 11.98
C ALA A 167 -15.15 -2.36 11.43
N LEU A 168 -16.06 -2.38 10.47
CA LEU A 168 -16.67 -1.18 9.88
C LEU A 168 -17.43 -0.36 10.94
N VAL A 169 -18.24 -1.01 11.77
CA VAL A 169 -18.94 -0.34 12.88
C VAL A 169 -17.94 0.24 13.88
N CYS A 170 -16.89 -0.50 14.23
CA CYS A 170 -15.84 0.00 15.13
C CYS A 170 -15.18 1.27 14.59
N VAL A 171 -14.76 1.26 13.31
CA VAL A 171 -14.18 2.42 12.63
C VAL A 171 -15.15 3.59 12.61
N ALA A 172 -16.42 3.36 12.28
CA ALA A 172 -17.43 4.41 12.23
C ALA A 172 -17.68 5.05 13.60
N VAL A 173 -17.76 4.24 14.67
CA VAL A 173 -17.93 4.72 16.04
C VAL A 173 -16.73 5.55 16.48
N VAL A 174 -15.50 5.08 16.21
CA VAL A 174 -14.27 5.82 16.56
C VAL A 174 -14.19 7.13 15.76
N ALA A 175 -14.47 7.09 14.46
CA ALA A 175 -14.47 8.29 13.62
C ALA A 175 -15.50 9.32 14.10
N PHE A 176 -16.72 8.88 14.42
CA PHE A 176 -17.76 9.74 14.98
C PHE A 176 -17.39 10.31 16.35
N ALA A 177 -16.81 9.48 17.23
CA ALA A 177 -16.32 9.91 18.54
C ALA A 177 -15.22 10.98 18.42
N MET A 178 -14.39 10.93 17.38
CA MET A 178 -13.37 11.94 17.10
C MET A 178 -13.95 13.27 16.63
N CYS A 179 -15.19 13.32 16.13
CA CYS A 179 -15.82 14.60 15.75
C CYS A 179 -16.06 15.51 16.96
N PHE A 180 -16.36 14.98 18.14
CA PHE A 180 -16.60 15.79 19.35
C PHE A 180 -15.40 16.65 19.75
N PRO A 181 -14.19 16.10 19.98
CA PRO A 181 -13.04 16.92 20.32
C PRO A 181 -12.63 17.85 19.17
N VAL A 182 -12.84 17.49 17.90
CA VAL A 182 -12.62 18.41 16.76
C VAL A 182 -13.53 19.64 16.84
N LEU A 183 -14.76 19.49 17.30
CA LEU A 183 -15.71 20.60 17.45
C LEU A 183 -15.47 21.47 18.69
N HIS A 184 -14.90 20.90 19.75
CA HIS A 184 -14.80 21.57 21.06
C HIS A 184 -13.39 22.03 21.43
N LEU A 185 -12.34 21.43 20.86
CA LEU A 185 -10.96 21.76 21.19
C LEU A 185 -10.30 22.53 20.04
N PRO A 186 -9.71 23.72 20.31
CA PRO A 186 -9.01 24.47 19.28
C PRO A 186 -7.81 23.68 18.76
N ASN A 187 -7.54 23.77 17.45
CA ASN A 187 -6.41 23.13 16.76
C ASN A 187 -6.34 21.60 16.86
N PHE A 188 -7.37 20.94 17.40
CA PHE A 188 -7.37 19.49 17.56
C PHE A 188 -7.40 18.76 16.21
N GLY A 189 -8.10 19.31 15.21
CA GLY A 189 -8.10 18.78 13.85
C GLY A 189 -6.69 18.74 13.23
N GLN A 190 -5.92 19.83 13.35
CA GLN A 190 -4.53 19.89 12.90
C GLN A 190 -3.63 18.93 13.68
N THR A 191 -3.87 18.81 14.99
CA THR A 191 -3.12 17.89 15.86
C THR A 191 -3.32 16.43 15.43
N ILE A 192 -4.58 16.01 15.23
CA ILE A 192 -4.90 14.65 14.73
C ILE A 192 -4.27 14.44 13.36
N TYR A 193 -4.39 15.41 12.45
CA TYR A 193 -3.79 15.33 11.14
C TYR A 193 -2.28 15.05 11.23
N ASN A 194 -1.55 15.82 12.03
CA ASN A 194 -0.11 15.64 12.23
C ASN A 194 0.22 14.27 12.84
N VAL A 195 -0.55 13.81 13.84
CA VAL A 195 -0.41 12.47 14.44
C VAL A 195 -0.58 11.38 13.40
N CYS A 196 -1.65 11.44 12.61
CA CYS A 196 -1.94 10.47 11.56
C CYS A 196 -0.83 10.43 10.51
N MET A 197 -0.30 11.60 10.10
CA MET A 197 0.77 11.66 9.11
C MET A 197 2.12 11.14 9.63
N ILE A 198 2.43 11.29 10.92
CA ILE A 198 3.61 10.65 11.54
C ILE A 198 3.53 9.13 11.38
N PHE A 199 2.38 8.53 11.71
CA PHE A 199 2.15 7.09 11.56
C PHE A 199 2.11 6.68 10.08
N GLY A 200 1.48 7.48 9.22
CA GLY A 200 1.38 7.24 7.78
C GLY A 200 2.77 7.17 7.12
N PHE A 201 3.61 8.19 7.32
CA PHE A 201 4.97 8.18 6.76
C PHE A 201 5.82 7.05 7.34
N SER A 202 5.69 6.75 8.63
CA SER A 202 6.38 5.61 9.24
C SER A 202 5.97 4.28 8.58
N ALA A 203 4.67 4.10 8.32
CA ALA A 203 4.16 2.93 7.62
C ALA A 203 4.64 2.85 6.16
N TYR A 204 4.67 3.96 5.42
CA TYR A 204 5.19 3.98 4.05
C TYR A 204 6.69 3.64 3.99
N ILE A 205 7.49 4.16 4.93
CA ILE A 205 8.91 3.79 5.06
C ILE A 205 9.03 2.29 5.33
N ALA A 206 8.25 1.74 6.27
CA ALA A 206 8.25 0.32 6.58
C ALA A 206 7.87 -0.54 5.36
N GLN A 207 6.89 -0.12 4.55
CA GLN A 207 6.50 -0.80 3.32
C GLN A 207 7.64 -0.79 2.28
N CYS A 208 8.32 0.35 2.08
CA CYS A 208 9.47 0.43 1.18
C CYS A 208 10.65 -0.44 1.65
N LEU A 209 10.92 -0.46 2.95
CA LEU A 209 11.93 -1.35 3.55
C LEU A 209 11.56 -2.83 3.36
N GLY A 210 10.28 -3.18 3.55
CA GLY A 210 9.76 -4.52 3.28
C GLY A 210 9.95 -4.94 1.82
N TYR A 211 9.69 -4.04 0.87
CA TYR A 211 9.97 -4.28 -0.55
C TYR A 211 11.46 -4.52 -0.82
N LEU A 212 12.35 -3.69 -0.27
CA LEU A 212 13.80 -3.84 -0.45
C LEU A 212 14.31 -5.16 0.15
N TYR A 213 13.81 -5.53 1.32
CA TYR A 213 14.10 -6.80 1.97
C TYR A 213 13.66 -7.98 1.08
N LEU A 214 12.43 -7.98 0.59
CA LEU A 214 11.91 -9.05 -0.26
C LEU A 214 12.61 -9.10 -1.63
N HIS A 215 12.99 -7.96 -2.19
CA HIS A 215 13.77 -7.86 -3.42
C HIS A 215 15.16 -8.50 -3.26
N ARG A 216 15.82 -8.30 -2.12
CA ARG A 216 17.16 -8.84 -1.86
C ARG A 216 17.15 -10.32 -1.48
N HIS A 217 16.22 -10.75 -0.63
CA HIS A 217 16.25 -12.09 -0.02
C HIS A 217 15.36 -13.12 -0.73
N HIS A 218 14.38 -12.68 -1.51
CA HIS A 218 13.41 -13.54 -2.18
C HIS A 218 13.25 -13.17 -3.67
N ALA A 219 14.38 -13.00 -4.36
CA ALA A 219 14.42 -12.65 -5.78
C ALA A 219 13.83 -13.75 -6.70
N THR A 220 13.73 -14.99 -6.22
CA THR A 220 13.22 -16.15 -6.98
C THR A 220 11.71 -16.33 -6.91
N LEU A 221 11.00 -15.49 -6.14
CA LEU A 221 9.54 -15.49 -6.13
C LEU A 221 9.02 -15.00 -7.48
N ASP A 222 8.01 -15.68 -8.02
CA ASP A 222 7.34 -15.24 -9.25
C ASP A 222 6.63 -13.91 -9.01
N ARG A 223 6.91 -12.93 -9.85
CA ARG A 223 6.38 -11.56 -9.74
C ARG A 223 5.56 -11.24 -10.97
N GLN A 224 4.25 -11.16 -10.80
CA GLN A 224 3.36 -10.75 -11.90
C GLN A 224 3.53 -9.27 -12.27
N TYR A 225 4.04 -8.46 -11.33
CA TYR A 225 4.38 -7.06 -11.57
C TYR A 225 5.78 -6.76 -11.03
N THR A 226 6.60 -6.11 -11.86
CA THR A 226 7.91 -5.60 -11.49
C THR A 226 7.91 -4.09 -11.65
N SER A 227 8.28 -3.37 -10.58
CA SER A 227 8.39 -1.92 -10.63
C SER A 227 9.45 -1.49 -11.66
N PRO A 228 9.13 -0.57 -12.58
CA PRO A 228 10.09 -0.06 -13.55
C PRO A 228 11.24 0.72 -12.90
N ALA A 229 11.00 1.37 -11.76
CA ALA A 229 12.02 2.11 -11.01
C ALA A 229 12.85 1.23 -10.05
N GLY A 230 12.42 -0.02 -9.84
CA GLY A 230 13.12 -1.00 -9.02
C GLY A 230 13.48 -0.50 -7.60
N PRO A 231 14.62 -0.98 -7.04
CA PRO A 231 15.12 -0.56 -5.74
C PRO A 231 15.42 0.94 -5.62
N ALA A 232 15.88 1.57 -6.70
CA ALA A 232 16.20 3.00 -6.70
C ALA A 232 14.96 3.85 -6.41
N GLY A 233 13.81 3.50 -7.00
CA GLY A 233 12.53 4.15 -6.70
C GLY A 233 12.10 4.00 -5.24
N ALA A 234 12.33 2.83 -4.64
CA ALA A 234 12.03 2.60 -3.22
C ALA A 234 12.93 3.44 -2.30
N ILE A 235 14.23 3.55 -2.61
CA ILE A 235 15.16 4.41 -1.85
C ILE A 235 14.76 5.87 -1.96
N TYR A 236 14.42 6.34 -3.16
CA TYR A 236 13.91 7.70 -3.36
C TYR A 236 12.65 7.98 -2.52
N ALA A 237 11.68 7.06 -2.53
CA ALA A 237 10.47 7.17 -1.72
C ALA A 237 10.79 7.23 -0.21
N ILE A 238 11.72 6.40 0.27
CA ILE A 238 12.17 6.44 1.68
C ILE A 238 12.74 7.81 2.03
N VAL A 239 13.58 8.39 1.17
CA VAL A 239 14.17 9.73 1.41
C VAL A 239 13.07 10.79 1.49
N VAL A 240 12.10 10.77 0.57
CA VAL A 240 10.98 11.74 0.57
C VAL A 240 10.14 11.60 1.84
N PHE A 241 9.71 10.38 2.19
CA PHE A 241 8.90 10.16 3.38
C PHE A 241 9.66 10.44 4.68
N ALA A 242 10.96 10.12 4.75
CA ALA A 242 11.80 10.45 5.89
C ALA A 242 11.98 11.97 6.04
N THR A 243 12.11 12.70 4.93
CA THR A 243 12.18 14.17 4.92
C THR A 243 10.87 14.77 5.44
N SER A 244 9.72 14.30 4.95
CA SER A 244 8.40 14.74 5.44
C SER A 244 8.15 14.37 6.91
N LEU A 245 8.59 13.18 7.34
CA LEU A 245 8.52 12.77 8.73
C LEU A 245 9.38 13.67 9.63
N THR A 246 10.60 14.00 9.19
CA THR A 246 11.50 14.91 9.91
C THR A 246 10.89 16.32 10.00
N SER A 247 10.25 16.79 8.92
CA SER A 247 9.51 18.06 8.93
C SER A 247 8.39 18.07 9.97
N LEU A 248 7.58 17.01 10.04
CA LEU A 248 6.57 16.89 11.08
C LEU A 248 7.17 16.88 12.48
N LEU A 249 8.23 16.11 12.72
CA LEU A 249 8.79 15.97 14.06
C LEU A 249 9.46 17.23 14.59
N PHE A 250 10.05 18.06 13.72
CA PHE A 250 10.91 19.15 14.16
C PHE A 250 10.48 20.56 13.74
N ALA A 251 9.68 20.70 12.66
CA ALA A 251 9.52 21.98 11.98
C ALA A 251 8.10 22.57 11.96
N GLN A 252 7.09 21.92 12.56
CA GLN A 252 5.70 22.41 12.53
C GLN A 252 5.36 23.49 13.57
N GLY A 253 6.21 23.76 14.57
CA GLY A 253 6.05 24.91 15.48
C GLY A 253 4.89 24.87 16.49
N ASP A 254 4.00 23.88 16.43
CA ASP A 254 2.78 23.77 17.26
C ASP A 254 3.02 23.20 18.68
N GLY A 255 4.12 23.57 19.34
CA GLY A 255 4.40 23.18 20.73
C GLY A 255 4.62 21.66 20.96
N TYR A 256 4.84 20.89 19.90
CA TYR A 256 5.14 19.44 19.92
C TYR A 256 4.10 18.55 20.62
N VAL A 257 2.88 19.04 20.84
CA VAL A 257 1.79 18.27 21.46
C VAL A 257 1.50 17.00 20.66
N TYR A 258 1.39 17.11 19.33
CA TYR A 258 1.16 15.97 18.45
C TYR A 258 2.29 14.93 18.54
N VAL A 259 3.56 15.33 18.72
CA VAL A 259 4.69 14.39 18.89
C VAL A 259 4.54 13.62 20.21
N SER A 260 4.19 14.31 21.30
CA SER A 260 3.97 13.67 22.60
C SER A 260 2.80 12.69 22.56
N VAL A 261 1.71 13.05 21.88
CA VAL A 261 0.54 12.18 21.67
C VAL A 261 0.91 10.97 20.82
N SER A 262 1.61 11.14 19.70
CA SER A 262 2.13 10.04 18.88
C SER A 262 3.04 9.11 19.69
N GLY A 263 3.93 9.67 20.51
CA GLY A 263 4.80 8.90 21.41
C GLY A 263 4.02 8.11 22.46
N ALA A 264 2.99 8.71 23.06
CA ALA A 264 2.11 8.04 24.01
C ALA A 264 1.32 6.90 23.35
N ILE A 265 0.76 7.12 22.16
CA ILE A 265 0.06 6.09 21.38
C ILE A 265 1.01 4.94 21.07
N LEU A 266 2.22 5.24 20.57
CA LEU A 266 3.25 4.24 20.30
C LEU A 266 3.61 3.43 21.54
N LEU A 267 3.78 4.09 22.69
CA LEU A 267 4.08 3.43 23.95
C LEU A 267 2.94 2.49 24.35
N VAL A 268 1.69 2.96 24.33
CA VAL A 268 0.52 2.14 24.67
C VAL A 268 0.40 0.94 23.73
N LEU A 269 0.56 1.13 22.42
CA LEU A 269 0.52 0.04 21.44
C LEU A 269 1.69 -0.93 21.61
N THR A 270 2.88 -0.45 21.98
CA THR A 270 4.05 -1.29 22.26
C THR A 270 3.83 -2.14 23.50
N VAL A 271 3.30 -1.54 24.58
CA VAL A 271 2.94 -2.27 25.80
C VAL A 271 1.88 -3.32 25.50
N TYR A 272 0.81 -2.95 24.79
CA TYR A 272 -0.22 -3.88 24.34
C TYR A 272 0.36 -5.03 23.51
N TYR A 273 1.26 -4.72 22.58
CA TYR A 273 1.92 -5.73 21.75
C TYR A 273 2.73 -6.72 22.60
N HIS A 274 3.57 -6.23 23.51
CA HIS A 274 4.44 -7.08 24.32
C HIS A 274 3.71 -7.89 25.38
N VAL A 275 2.66 -7.33 25.99
CA VAL A 275 1.90 -7.98 27.06
C VAL A 275 0.85 -8.96 26.52
N TYR A 276 0.15 -8.59 25.46
CA TYR A 276 -1.01 -9.35 24.98
C TYR A 276 -0.80 -9.93 23.57
N ALA A 277 -0.51 -9.09 22.57
CA ALA A 277 -0.56 -9.53 21.17
C ALA A 277 0.56 -10.54 20.82
N LYS A 278 1.78 -10.36 21.35
CA LYS A 278 2.95 -11.20 21.04
C LYS A 278 2.74 -12.68 21.40
N GLN A 279 1.93 -12.96 22.42
CA GLN A 279 1.64 -14.33 22.86
C GLN A 279 0.56 -15.01 22.01
N ARG A 280 -0.31 -14.22 21.36
CA ARG A 280 -1.49 -14.71 20.62
C ARG A 280 -1.36 -14.60 19.10
N GLN A 281 -0.41 -13.80 18.61
CA GLN A 281 -0.19 -13.57 17.19
C GLN A 281 -0.04 -14.90 16.46
N ALA A 282 -0.82 -15.05 15.40
CA ALA A 282 -0.77 -16.22 14.53
C ALA A 282 -0.72 -15.75 13.09
N PHE A 283 0.01 -16.48 12.26
CA PHE A 283 -0.02 -16.23 10.82
C PHE A 283 -1.43 -16.52 10.30
N SER A 284 -1.98 -15.57 9.55
CA SER A 284 -3.24 -15.78 8.82
C SER A 284 -3.10 -16.97 7.86
N ALA A 285 -4.22 -17.57 7.46
CA ALA A 285 -4.23 -18.66 6.47
C ALA A 285 -3.55 -18.23 5.15
N ASP A 286 -3.79 -17.00 4.71
CA ASP A 286 -3.19 -16.45 3.48
C ASP A 286 -1.68 -16.27 3.61
N GLU A 287 -1.25 -15.74 4.76
CA GLU A 287 0.17 -15.48 5.04
C GLU A 287 0.96 -16.80 5.15
N ARG A 288 0.40 -17.82 5.80
CA ARG A 288 1.00 -19.16 5.86
C ARG A 288 1.20 -19.74 4.47
N THR A 289 0.20 -19.60 3.60
CA THR A 289 0.25 -20.14 2.25
C THR A 289 1.38 -19.48 1.45
N GLN A 290 1.49 -18.15 1.49
CA GLN A 290 2.53 -17.42 0.76
C GLN A 290 3.94 -17.66 1.31
N LEU A 291 4.11 -17.61 2.64
CA LEU A 291 5.41 -17.83 3.29
C LEU A 291 5.89 -19.28 3.15
N PHE A 292 4.98 -20.25 3.16
CA PHE A 292 5.32 -21.65 2.93
C PHE A 292 5.97 -21.85 1.56
N PHE A 293 5.36 -21.32 0.49
CA PHE A 293 5.96 -21.39 -0.85
C PHE A 293 7.28 -20.64 -0.94
N ALA A 294 7.42 -19.48 -0.28
CA ALA A 294 8.67 -18.74 -0.23
C ALA A 294 9.79 -19.53 0.48
N HIS A 295 9.45 -20.22 1.56
CA HIS A 295 10.39 -21.04 2.33
C HIS A 295 10.82 -22.29 1.55
N VAL A 296 9.86 -23.01 0.94
CA VAL A 296 10.14 -24.17 0.08
C VAL A 296 11.01 -23.76 -1.11
N ALA A 297 10.71 -22.65 -1.78
CA ALA A 297 11.52 -22.14 -2.89
C ALA A 297 12.96 -21.83 -2.46
N LYS A 298 13.15 -21.22 -1.28
CA LYS A 298 14.47 -20.95 -0.72
C LYS A 298 15.24 -22.24 -0.41
N HIS A 299 14.58 -23.27 0.14
CA HIS A 299 15.20 -24.56 0.41
C HIS A 299 15.59 -25.33 -0.86
N VAL A 300 14.75 -25.30 -1.90
CA VAL A 300 15.06 -25.91 -3.20
C VAL A 300 16.26 -25.20 -3.85
N HIS A 301 16.31 -23.87 -3.83
CA HIS A 301 17.45 -23.12 -4.35
C HIS A 301 18.74 -23.33 -3.54
N ALA A 302 18.65 -23.44 -2.21
CA ALA A 302 19.80 -23.77 -1.37
C ALA A 302 20.33 -25.18 -1.67
N LYS A 303 19.44 -26.15 -1.86
CA LYS A 303 19.79 -27.54 -2.21
C LYS A 303 20.35 -27.67 -3.63
N SER A 304 19.86 -26.85 -4.57
CA SER A 304 20.40 -26.74 -5.94
C SER A 304 21.77 -26.07 -6.00
N LYS A 305 22.13 -25.22 -5.03
CA LYS A 305 23.45 -24.58 -4.92
C LYS A 305 24.42 -25.37 -4.03
N ALA A 306 23.96 -26.43 -3.36
CA ALA A 306 24.85 -27.30 -2.60
C ALA A 306 25.81 -28.01 -3.58
N PRO A 307 27.12 -28.04 -3.29
CA PRO A 307 28.05 -28.84 -4.08
C PRO A 307 27.56 -30.29 -4.10
N VAL A 308 27.55 -30.92 -5.27
CA VAL A 308 27.32 -32.37 -5.35
C VAL A 308 28.34 -33.03 -4.43
N PRO A 309 27.93 -33.77 -3.38
CA PRO A 309 28.89 -34.45 -2.53
C PRO A 309 29.71 -35.36 -3.42
N SER A 310 31.03 -35.13 -3.46
CA SER A 310 31.94 -36.04 -4.16
C SER A 310 31.72 -37.43 -3.59
N LEU A 311 31.33 -38.37 -4.46
CA LEU A 311 31.17 -39.77 -4.10
C LEU A 311 32.39 -40.22 -3.28
N PRO A 312 32.19 -40.91 -2.14
CA PRO A 312 33.28 -41.46 -1.35
C PRO A 312 34.22 -42.26 -2.26
N SER A 313 35.54 -42.07 -2.07
CA SER A 313 36.61 -42.70 -2.86
C SER A 313 36.55 -44.23 -2.94
N VAL A 314 35.70 -44.86 -2.13
CA VAL A 314 35.42 -46.31 -2.14
C VAL A 314 34.77 -46.78 -3.45
N TYR A 315 34.13 -45.91 -4.23
CA TYR A 315 33.56 -46.32 -5.54
C TYR A 315 34.51 -46.15 -6.73
N LYS A 316 35.64 -45.44 -6.58
CA LYS A 316 36.62 -45.26 -7.67
C LYS A 316 37.52 -46.47 -7.89
N GLN A 317 37.66 -47.37 -6.91
CA GLN A 317 38.51 -48.55 -7.01
C GLN A 317 37.82 -49.79 -7.60
N ARG A 318 36.47 -49.83 -7.68
CA ARG A 318 35.77 -51.01 -8.20
C ARG A 318 35.63 -51.05 -9.73
N VAL A 319 36.00 -49.97 -10.42
CA VAL A 319 35.92 -49.87 -11.89
C VAL A 319 37.29 -50.09 -12.56
N SER A 320 38.39 -50.17 -11.80
CA SER A 320 39.75 -50.33 -12.36
C SER A 320 40.36 -51.73 -12.20
N SER A 321 39.64 -52.72 -11.68
CA SER A 321 40.20 -54.06 -11.42
C SER A 321 39.33 -55.24 -11.89
N THR A 322 38.49 -55.03 -12.91
CA THR A 322 37.91 -56.16 -13.68
C THR A 322 38.22 -55.96 -15.15
N THR A 323 39.51 -56.07 -15.48
CA THR A 323 39.98 -56.24 -16.85
C THR A 323 39.75 -57.68 -17.28
N ALA A 324 39.51 -57.87 -18.58
CA ALA A 324 39.70 -59.10 -19.35
C ALA A 324 38.56 -60.13 -19.34
N GLY A 325 37.85 -60.23 -20.46
CA GLY A 325 37.06 -61.41 -20.78
C GLY A 325 35.92 -61.17 -21.76
N ASN A 326 36.21 -61.40 -23.03
CA ASN A 326 35.29 -61.73 -24.12
C ASN A 326 34.46 -60.65 -24.83
N SER A 327 34.72 -60.70 -26.13
CA SER A 327 34.07 -60.15 -27.31
C SER A 327 32.56 -60.35 -27.40
N ILE A 328 31.98 -59.55 -28.31
CA ILE A 328 30.68 -59.66 -28.99
C ILE A 328 29.59 -58.74 -28.40
N PHE A 329 29.58 -57.48 -28.84
CA PHE A 329 28.44 -56.83 -29.54
C PHE A 329 28.77 -55.35 -29.76
N GLN A 330 29.25 -55.03 -30.97
CA GLN A 330 29.20 -53.69 -31.55
C GLN A 330 28.01 -53.65 -32.50
N SER A 331 27.02 -52.81 -32.22
CA SER A 331 26.10 -52.15 -33.17
C SER A 331 25.03 -51.43 -32.34
N VAL A 332 24.42 -50.29 -32.66
CA VAL A 332 24.47 -49.33 -33.78
C VAL A 332 23.58 -48.14 -33.31
N VAL A 333 24.09 -46.89 -33.37
CA VAL A 333 23.39 -45.63 -33.80
C VAL A 333 22.34 -44.98 -32.85
N PRO A 334 22.10 -43.63 -32.86
CA PRO A 334 23.00 -42.48 -32.86
C PRO A 334 22.63 -41.41 -31.78
N VAL A 335 23.46 -40.36 -31.70
CA VAL A 335 23.14 -39.07 -31.07
C VAL A 335 21.89 -38.47 -31.74
N ALA A 336 20.81 -38.29 -30.98
CA ALA A 336 19.60 -37.57 -31.41
C ALA A 336 19.34 -36.36 -30.49
N SER A 337 19.12 -35.25 -31.16
CA SER A 337 18.83 -33.90 -30.68
C SER A 337 17.67 -33.83 -29.66
N GLN A 338 17.84 -32.95 -28.67
CA GLN A 338 16.79 -32.54 -27.75
C GLN A 338 15.54 -32.02 -28.50
N PRO A 339 14.32 -32.42 -28.10
CA PRO A 339 13.15 -31.57 -28.24
C PRO A 339 12.90 -30.82 -26.93
N ARG A 340 12.91 -29.48 -27.04
CA ARG A 340 12.11 -28.62 -26.17
C ARG A 340 10.65 -29.11 -26.20
N VAL A 341 9.92 -28.90 -25.10
CA VAL A 341 8.49 -29.22 -24.86
C VAL A 341 8.24 -30.52 -24.10
N ALA A 342 8.37 -30.48 -22.77
CA ALA A 342 7.64 -31.39 -21.84
C ALA A 342 7.69 -30.96 -20.35
N ASN A 343 7.61 -29.67 -20.01
CA ASN A 343 7.60 -29.25 -18.59
C ASN A 343 6.21 -28.90 -18.02
N ASN A 344 5.16 -28.86 -18.84
CA ASN A 344 3.81 -28.50 -18.39
C ASN A 344 2.93 -29.70 -18.00
N ARG A 345 3.28 -30.94 -18.39
CA ARG A 345 2.48 -32.14 -18.03
C ARG A 345 2.81 -32.74 -16.66
N ILE A 346 4.00 -32.50 -16.13
CA ILE A 346 4.40 -33.03 -14.81
C ILE A 346 3.82 -32.17 -13.67
N ARG A 347 3.57 -30.88 -13.91
CA ARG A 347 2.92 -29.96 -12.95
C ARG A 347 1.43 -30.23 -12.78
N SER A 348 0.69 -30.61 -13.82
CA SER A 348 -0.75 -30.87 -13.70
C SER A 348 -1.08 -32.13 -12.89
N VAL A 349 -0.18 -33.13 -12.88
CA VAL A 349 -0.35 -34.36 -12.09
C VAL A 349 -0.13 -34.09 -10.59
N HIS A 350 0.85 -33.26 -10.24
CA HIS A 350 1.10 -32.89 -8.84
C HIS A 350 0.03 -31.95 -8.26
N VAL A 351 -0.54 -31.07 -9.09
CA VAL A 351 -1.65 -30.19 -8.65
C VAL A 351 -2.95 -30.98 -8.46
N LYS A 352 -3.25 -31.96 -9.33
CA LYS A 352 -4.44 -32.82 -9.16
C LYS A 352 -4.31 -33.80 -7.97
N ALA A 353 -3.09 -34.26 -7.67
CA ALA A 353 -2.86 -35.11 -6.50
C ALA A 353 -3.00 -34.35 -5.16
N ALA A 354 -2.64 -33.06 -5.12
CA ALA A 354 -2.79 -32.23 -3.92
C ALA A 354 -4.26 -31.86 -3.61
N ILE A 355 -5.08 -31.66 -4.65
CA ILE A 355 -6.52 -31.39 -4.51
C ILE A 355 -7.27 -32.65 -4.05
N ALA A 356 -6.88 -33.84 -4.53
CA ALA A 356 -7.50 -35.11 -4.11
C ALA A 356 -7.16 -35.50 -2.66
N TYR A 357 -6.06 -34.96 -2.09
CA TYR A 357 -5.69 -35.22 -0.70
C TYR A 357 -6.42 -34.31 0.29
N THR A 358 -6.79 -33.09 -0.13
CA THR A 358 -7.54 -32.14 0.70
C THR A 358 -9.03 -32.45 0.79
N ASP A 359 -9.60 -33.13 -0.21
CA ASP A 359 -11.01 -33.57 -0.19
C ASP A 359 -11.26 -34.86 0.62
N ARG A 360 -10.22 -35.63 0.97
CA ARG A 360 -10.37 -36.83 1.84
C ARG A 360 -10.36 -36.49 3.32
N ASP A 361 -9.56 -35.51 3.75
CA ASP A 361 -9.51 -35.09 5.16
C ASP A 361 -10.76 -34.31 5.61
N SER A 362 -11.60 -33.85 4.67
CA SER A 362 -12.86 -33.15 4.98
C SER A 362 -14.06 -34.09 5.15
N GLN A 363 -13.95 -35.38 4.81
CA GLN A 363 -15.04 -36.36 4.97
C GLN A 363 -14.90 -37.32 6.16
N ASP A 364 -13.70 -37.49 6.73
CA ASP A 364 -13.46 -38.41 7.87
C ASP A 364 -13.45 -37.73 9.26
N GLY A 365 -13.86 -36.46 9.35
CA GLY A 365 -13.91 -35.70 10.61
C GLY A 365 -15.27 -35.67 11.33
N GLY A 366 -16.23 -36.51 10.94
CA GLY A 366 -17.59 -36.49 11.46
C GLY A 366 -18.07 -37.88 11.88
N SER A 367 -17.72 -38.28 13.10
CA SER A 367 -18.42 -39.34 13.85
C SER A 367 -18.36 -39.04 15.33
#